data_AF-A0A6L9W1G6-F1
#
_entry.id   AF-A0A6L9W1G6-F1
#
_cell.length_a   1.000
_cell.length_b   1.000
_cell.length_c   1.000
_cell.angle_alpha   90.00
_cell.angle_beta   90.00
_cell.angle_gamma   90.00
#
_symmetry.space_group_name_H-M   'P 1'
#
loop_
_entity.id
_entity.type
_entity.pdbx_description
1 polymer ?
#
loop_
_entity_poly.entity_id
_entity_poly.type
_entity_poly.pdbx_seq_one_letter_code
_entity_poly.pdbx_strand_id
1 'polypeptide(L)' 'MSSDHAAGRDQATGQAHAVLRSTADLPAPWAALCGAPVGVVQGRWDGPRGTGSADPCPECLRLAVG' A
#
# COMPACT_ATOMS: atom_id res chain seq x y z
N MET A 1 -2.99 2.16 -17.44
CA MET A 1 -3.81 2.61 -16.30
C MET A 1 -2.87 2.97 -15.16
N SER A 2 -3.00 4.17 -14.60
CA SER A 2 -2.25 4.51 -13.38
C SER A 2 -2.96 3.82 -12.22
N SER A 3 -2.27 2.96 -11.46
CA SER A 3 -2.78 2.52 -10.16
C SER A 3 -3.08 3.74 -9.29
N ASP A 4 -4.33 3.87 -8.83
CA ASP A 4 -4.75 4.91 -7.87
C ASP A 4 -4.19 4.69 -6.46
N HIS A 5 -3.38 3.63 -6.31
CA HIS A 5 -2.77 3.22 -5.06
C HIS A 5 -1.24 3.36 -5.11
N ALA A 6 -0.69 3.80 -3.98
CA ALA A 6 0.72 3.76 -3.66
C ALA A 6 1.04 2.50 -2.84
N ALA A 7 2.28 2.02 -2.90
CA ALA A 7 2.72 0.89 -2.09
C ALA A 7 3.19 1.39 -0.72
N GLY A 8 2.51 0.96 0.33
CA GLY A 8 2.86 1.17 1.73
C GLY A 8 3.52 -0.06 2.35
N ARG A 9 4.28 0.12 3.44
CA ARG A 9 4.65 -0.97 4.36
C ARG A 9 4.25 -0.65 5.79
N ASP A 10 3.69 -1.65 6.46
CA ASP A 10 3.46 -1.58 7.90
C ASP A 10 4.79 -1.72 8.65
N GLN A 11 4.90 -1.12 9.84
CA GLN A 11 6.15 -1.13 10.61
C GLN A 11 6.35 -2.40 11.44
N ALA A 12 5.28 -3.14 11.72
CA ALA A 12 5.32 -4.29 12.62
C ALA A 12 5.82 -5.55 11.91
N THR A 13 5.40 -5.75 10.66
CA THR A 13 5.67 -6.97 9.87
C THR A 13 6.40 -6.68 8.56
N GLY A 14 6.33 -5.44 8.06
CA GLY A 14 6.92 -5.07 6.78
C GLY A 14 6.10 -5.54 5.56
N GLN A 15 4.88 -6.03 5.77
CA GLN A 15 3.97 -6.46 4.72
C GLN A 15 3.61 -5.28 3.81
N ALA A 16 3.46 -5.54 2.51
CA ALA A 16 3.09 -4.50 1.55
C ALA A 16 1.58 -4.26 1.58
N HIS A 17 1.17 -2.99 1.69
CA HIS A 17 -0.22 -2.58 1.66
C HIS A 17 -0.49 -1.58 0.53
N ALA A 18 -1.73 -1.57 0.02
CA ALA A 18 -2.20 -0.53 -0.87
C ALA A 18 -2.64 0.68 -0.02
N VAL A 19 -2.09 1.86 -0.32
CA VAL A 19 -2.49 3.14 0.28
C VAL A 19 -3.08 4.03 -0.81
N LEU A 20 -4.11 4.80 -0.50
CA LEU A 20 -4.69 5.76 -1.45
C LEU A 20 -3.63 6.77 -1.87
N ARG A 21 -3.39 6.92 -3.18
CA ARG A 21 -2.37 7.86 -3.68
C ARG A 21 -2.63 9.29 -3.25
N SER A 22 -3.90 9.71 -3.15
CA SER A 22 -4.28 11.05 -2.67
C SER A 22 -3.83 11.35 -1.23
N THR A 23 -3.56 10.32 -0.43
CA THR A 23 -3.09 10.47 0.95
C THR A 23 -1.58 10.30 1.10
N ALA A 24 -0.88 9.83 0.06
CA ALA A 24 0.53 9.44 0.13
C ALA A 24 1.48 10.60 0.47
N ASP A 25 1.10 11.83 0.15
CA ASP A 25 1.89 13.04 0.44
C ASP A 25 1.60 13.63 1.84
N LEU A 26 0.62 13.08 2.57
CA LEU A 26 0.31 13.49 3.94
C LEU A 26 1.33 12.89 4.94
N PRO A 27 1.48 13.47 6.14
CA PRO A 27 2.33 12.90 7.18
C PRO A 27 1.84 11.53 7.65
N ALA A 28 2.78 10.65 8.00
CA ALA A 28 2.50 9.36 8.62
C ALA A 28 1.76 9.50 9.96
N PRO A 29 1.02 8.46 10.42
CA PRO A 29 0.80 7.18 9.74
C PRO A 29 -0.26 7.26 8.64
N TRP A 30 -0.09 6.46 7.59
CA TRP A 30 -1.10 6.28 6.55
C TRP A 30 -2.00 5.08 6.88
N ALA A 31 -3.22 5.11 6.35
CA ALA A 31 -4.11 3.95 6.38
C ALA A 31 -4.00 3.17 5.07
N ALA A 32 -3.76 1.87 5.17
CA ALA A 32 -3.97 0.95 4.07
C ALA A 32 -5.47 0.82 3.72
N LEU A 33 -5.80 0.35 2.52
CA LEU A 33 -7.18 0.01 2.14
C LEU A 33 -7.84 -0.98 3.11
N CYS A 34 -7.07 -1.93 3.65
CA CYS A 34 -7.56 -2.88 4.66
C CYS A 34 -7.66 -2.30 6.08
N GLY A 35 -7.31 -1.02 6.28
CA GLY A 35 -7.31 -0.35 7.57
C GLY A 35 -6.01 -0.51 8.39
N ALA A 36 -5.05 -1.30 7.91
CA ALA A 36 -3.76 -1.47 8.59
C ALA A 36 -2.94 -0.16 8.63
N PRO A 37 -2.24 0.13 9.74
CA PRO A 37 -1.36 1.29 9.83
C PRO A 37 -0.10 1.09 8.97
N VAL A 38 0.20 2.06 8.11
CA VAL A 38 1.37 2.08 7.24
C VAL A 38 2.34 3.16 7.74
N GLY A 39 3.60 2.80 7.89
CA GLY A 39 4.65 3.71 8.37
C GLY A 39 5.55 4.28 7.27
N VAL A 40 5.51 3.72 6.07
CA VAL A 40 6.22 4.26 4.90
C VAL A 40 5.41 4.01 3.64
N VAL A 41 5.32 5.01 2.77
CA VAL A 41 4.75 4.88 1.42
C VAL A 41 5.87 5.12 0.41
N GLN A 42 6.00 4.21 -0.56
CA GLN A 42 7.09 4.23 -1.53
C GLN A 42 6.70 3.60 -2.87
N GLY A 43 6.57 4.45 -3.89
CA GLY A 43 6.28 4.03 -5.24
C GLY A 43 4.83 3.57 -5.42
N ARG A 44 4.59 2.82 -6.50
CA ARG A 44 3.24 2.45 -6.94
C ARG A 44 2.84 1.07 -6.42
N TRP A 45 1.56 0.90 -6.10
CA TRP A 45 1.02 -0.40 -5.68
C TRP A 45 1.14 -1.47 -6.77
N ASP A 46 0.89 -1.12 -8.03
CA ASP A 46 1.07 -2.01 -9.19
C ASP A 46 2.54 -2.29 -9.58
N GLY A 47 3.50 -1.86 -8.75
CA GLY A 47 4.93 -2.01 -9.00
C GLY A 47 5.62 -3.05 -8.10
N PRO A 48 6.97 -3.14 -8.17
CA PRO A 48 7.77 -4.11 -7.41
C PRO A 48 7.63 -4.01 -5.89
N ARG A 49 7.17 -2.85 -5.39
CA ARG A 49 7.01 -2.59 -3.94
C ARG A 49 5.62 -2.94 -3.41
N GLY A 50 4.63 -3.15 -4.28
CA GLY A 50 3.26 -3.51 -3.92
C GLY A 50 2.92 -4.93 -4.34
N THR A 51 2.19 -5.11 -5.45
CA THR A 51 1.79 -6.42 -5.97
C THR A 51 2.97 -7.33 -6.33
N GLY A 52 4.12 -6.74 -6.70
CA GLY A 52 5.37 -7.46 -6.93
C GLY A 52 6.21 -7.72 -5.68
N SER A 53 5.75 -7.33 -4.49
CA SER A 53 6.42 -7.61 -3.22
C SER A 53 6.44 -9.12 -2.93
N ALA A 54 7.44 -9.59 -2.18
CA ALA A 54 7.49 -10.97 -1.69
C ALA A 54 6.36 -11.31 -0.71
N ASP A 55 5.86 -10.28 0.01
CA ASP A 55 4.74 -10.38 0.93
C ASP A 55 3.76 -9.21 0.71
N PRO A 56 2.81 -9.35 -0.23
CA PRO A 56 1.72 -8.40 -0.42
C PRO A 56 0.51 -8.78 0.45
N CYS A 57 -0.12 -7.79 1.08
CA CYS A 57 -1.34 -7.99 1.86
C CYS A 57 -2.46 -8.53 0.95
N PRO A 58 -3.00 -9.74 1.21
CA PRO A 58 -4.01 -10.37 0.36
C PRO A 58 -5.30 -9.55 0.26
N GLU A 59 -5.67 -8.86 1.34
CA GLU A 59 -6.86 -8.03 1.36
C GLU A 59 -6.70 -6.75 0.53
N CYS A 60 -5.53 -6.10 0.59
CA CYS A 60 -5.21 -4.98 -0.30
C CYS A 60 -5.13 -5.41 -1.77
N LEU A 61 -4.64 -6.62 -2.07
CA LEU A 61 -4.68 -7.18 -3.42
C LEU A 61 -6.11 -7.30 -3.93
N ARG A 62 -7.01 -7.82 -3.10
CA ARG A 62 -8.43 -7.98 -3.44
C ARG A 62 -9.14 -6.63 -3.62
N LEU A 63 -8.91 -5.68 -2.73
CA LEU A 63 -9.58 -4.37 -2.73
C LEU A 63 -9.10 -3.45 -3.85
N ALA A 64 -7.82 -3.50 -4.21
CA ALA A 64 -7.23 -2.58 -5.21
C ALA A 64 -7.50 -2.95 -6.67
N VAL A 65 -8.16 -4.09 -6.93
CA VAL A 65 -8.65 -4.50 -8.27
C VAL A 65 -10.03 -3.90 -8.58
N GLY A 66 -10.73 -3.39 -7.55
CA GLY A 66 -12.05 -2.77 -7.66
C GLY A 66 -12.02 -1.33 -8.18
#